data_AF-A0A352KMK8-F1
#
_entry.id   AF-A0A352KMK8-F1
#
_cell.length_a   1.000
_cell.length_b   1.000
_cell.length_c   1.000
_cell.angle_alpha   90.00
_cell.angle_beta   90.00
_cell.angle_gamma   90.00
#
_symmetry.space_group_name_H-M   'P 1'
#
loop_
_entity.id
_entity.type
_entity.pdbx_description
1 polymer ?
#
loop_
_entity_poly.entity_id
_entity_poly.type
_entity_poly.pdbx_seq_one_letter_code
_entity_poly.pdbx_strand_id
1 'polypeptide(L)'
;QVHTALGAVRTRVKKMVVMDATSDAALLEEFQRQYQNLLLVEGTDSFVSQFQFSAQTDHSIYSYYFVIDPLAHVMMRYEVSKNQKGFLKDLKKLLKLSRIG
;
A
#
# COMPACT_ATOMS: atom_id res chain seq x y z
N GLN A 1 -12.99 27.84 0.35
CA GLN A 1 -13.69 26.53 0.37
C GLN A 1 -12.81 25.47 -0.31
N VAL A 2 -11.85 24.86 0.41
CA VAL A 2 -10.82 23.94 -0.17
C VAL A 2 -10.74 22.61 0.59
N HIS A 3 -11.38 22.50 1.76
CA HIS A 3 -11.22 21.35 2.66
C HIS A 3 -12.07 20.11 2.30
N THR A 4 -13.11 20.26 1.48
CA THR A 4 -14.06 19.17 1.18
C THR A 4 -13.51 18.16 0.16
N ALA A 5 -12.65 18.60 -0.76
CA ALA A 5 -12.12 17.74 -1.83
C ALA A 5 -11.13 16.67 -1.33
N LEU A 6 -10.41 16.93 -0.23
CA LEU A 6 -9.48 15.94 0.33
C LEU A 6 -10.20 14.77 1.02
N GLY A 7 -11.43 14.99 1.51
CA GLY A 7 -12.27 13.93 2.08
C GLY A 7 -12.84 12.99 1.02
N ALA A 8 -13.30 13.57 -0.11
CA ALA A 8 -13.97 12.84 -1.18
C ALA A 8 -13.09 11.84 -1.94
N VAL A 9 -11.77 12.04 -1.95
CA VAL A 9 -10.82 11.17 -2.68
C VAL A 9 -10.23 10.07 -1.79
N ARG A 10 -10.36 10.18 -0.45
CA ARG A 10 -9.81 9.18 0.49
C ARG A 10 -10.48 7.81 0.38
N THR A 11 -11.74 7.76 -0.06
CA THR A 11 -12.46 6.50 -0.33
C THR A 11 -11.90 5.73 -1.52
N ARG A 12 -11.17 6.41 -2.42
CA ARG A 12 -10.60 5.82 -3.64
C ARG A 12 -9.27 5.11 -3.42
N VAL A 13 -8.72 5.17 -2.21
CA VAL A 13 -7.50 4.45 -1.83
C VAL A 13 -7.86 3.43 -0.77
N LYS A 14 -7.69 2.16 -1.10
CA LYS A 14 -7.74 1.07 -0.12
C LYS A 14 -6.33 0.80 0.38
N LYS A 15 -6.19 0.68 1.70
CA LYS A 15 -4.93 0.28 2.33
C LYS A 15 -4.98 -1.21 2.52
N MET A 16 -3.90 -1.90 2.20
CA MET A 16 -3.82 -3.35 2.31
C MET A 16 -2.52 -3.75 2.97
N VAL A 17 -2.59 -4.74 3.85
CA VAL A 17 -1.45 -5.49 4.37
C VAL A 17 -1.57 -6.91 3.84
N VAL A 18 -0.45 -7.42 3.35
CA VAL A 18 -0.32 -8.73 2.72
C VAL A 18 0.45 -9.62 3.66
N MET A 19 -0.09 -10.79 3.95
CA MET A 19 0.34 -11.63 5.05
C MET A 19 0.53 -13.06 4.59
N ASP A 20 1.44 -13.78 5.23
CA ASP A 20 1.57 -15.22 5.03
C ASP A 20 0.66 -15.99 6.00
N ALA A 21 0.45 -17.27 5.73
CA ALA A 21 -0.33 -18.17 6.58
C ALA A 21 0.26 -18.33 8.00
N THR A 22 1.51 -17.91 8.22
CA THR A 22 2.23 -18.01 9.50
C THR A 22 2.19 -16.73 10.32
N SER A 23 1.45 -15.71 9.87
CA SER A 23 1.42 -14.40 10.50
C SER A 23 0.72 -14.42 11.86
N ASP A 24 1.21 -13.60 12.80
CA ASP A 24 0.73 -13.55 14.19
C ASP A 24 -0.72 -13.04 14.29
N ALA A 25 -1.61 -13.89 14.80
CA ALA A 25 -3.03 -13.60 15.00
C ALA A 25 -3.29 -12.44 15.98
N ALA A 26 -2.44 -12.24 16.99
CA ALA A 26 -2.62 -11.14 17.94
C ALA A 26 -2.30 -9.78 17.31
N LEU A 27 -1.20 -9.71 16.55
CA LEU A 27 -0.82 -8.52 15.79
C LEU A 27 -1.88 -8.17 14.74
N LEU A 28 -2.45 -9.20 14.13
CA LEU A 28 -3.55 -9.10 13.19
C LEU A 28 -4.79 -8.42 13.78
N GLU A 29 -5.23 -8.90 14.94
CA GLU A 29 -6.36 -8.30 15.65
C GLU A 29 -6.09 -6.86 16.10
N GLU A 30 -4.84 -6.55 16.46
CA GLU A 30 -4.43 -5.18 16.80
C GLU A 30 -4.55 -4.25 15.59
N PHE A 31 -4.05 -4.68 14.42
CA PHE A 31 -4.17 -3.89 13.19
C PHE A 31 -5.61 -3.65 12.77
N GLN A 32 -6.49 -4.67 12.87
CA GLN A 32 -7.91 -4.49 12.57
C GLN A 32 -8.58 -3.50 13.53
N ARG A 33 -8.24 -3.54 14.82
CA ARG A 33 -8.75 -2.60 15.82
C ARG A 33 -8.26 -1.18 15.59
N GLN A 34 -6.98 -1.00 15.28
CA GLN A 34 -6.37 0.32 15.10
C GLN A 34 -6.71 0.95 13.73
N TYR A 35 -6.89 0.14 12.70
CA TYR A 35 -7.08 0.59 11.32
C TYR A 35 -8.32 -0.06 10.67
N GLN A 36 -9.51 0.41 11.03
CA GLN A 36 -10.79 -0.13 10.54
C GLN A 36 -10.98 -0.21 9.00
N ASN A 37 -10.19 0.55 8.22
CA ASN A 37 -10.24 0.53 6.75
C ASN A 37 -9.03 -0.19 6.11
N LEU A 38 -8.30 -0.98 6.90
CA LEU A 38 -7.18 -1.78 6.42
C LEU A 38 -7.70 -3.13 5.94
N LEU A 39 -7.42 -3.45 4.68
CA LEU A 39 -7.64 -4.79 4.14
C LEU A 39 -6.48 -5.68 4.57
N LEU A 40 -6.81 -6.82 5.16
CA LEU A 40 -5.86 -7.88 5.42
C LEU A 40 -6.07 -8.96 4.38
N VAL A 41 -5.01 -9.30 3.65
CA VAL A 41 -5.08 -10.27 2.57
C VAL A 41 -3.95 -11.27 2.76
N GLU A 42 -4.29 -12.55 2.68
CA GLU A 42 -3.29 -13.60 2.60
C GLU A 42 -2.67 -13.60 1.20
N GLY A 43 -1.37 -13.38 1.14
CA GLY A 43 -0.62 -13.34 -0.11
C GLY A 43 -0.19 -14.74 -0.52
N THR A 44 -0.50 -15.13 -1.75
CA THR A 44 0.14 -16.31 -2.35
C THR A 44 1.59 -15.97 -2.76
N ASP A 45 2.47 -16.97 -2.85
CA ASP A 45 3.84 -16.78 -3.34
C ASP A 45 3.87 -16.10 -4.73
N SER A 46 2.91 -16.43 -5.59
CA SER A 46 2.75 -15.82 -6.91
C SER A 46 2.40 -14.33 -6.87
N PHE A 47 1.71 -13.88 -5.82
CA PHE A 47 1.40 -12.47 -5.61
C PHE A 47 2.58 -11.75 -5.00
N VAL A 48 3.21 -12.32 -3.96
CA VAL A 48 4.37 -11.74 -3.27
C VAL A 48 5.57 -11.58 -4.20
N SER A 49 5.79 -12.52 -5.13
CA SER A 49 6.89 -12.45 -6.10
C SER A 49 6.81 -11.23 -7.04
N GLN A 50 5.61 -10.68 -7.28
CA GLN A 50 5.44 -9.45 -8.08
C GLN A 50 6.06 -8.21 -7.42
N PHE A 51 6.35 -8.27 -6.12
CA PHE A 51 6.98 -7.20 -5.35
C PHE A 51 8.50 -7.39 -5.22
N GLN A 52 9.06 -8.49 -5.72
CA GLN A 52 10.49 -8.78 -5.72
C GLN A 52 11.15 -8.15 -6.95
N PHE A 53 11.77 -6.98 -6.78
CA PHE A 53 12.42 -6.24 -7.87
C PHE A 53 13.96 -6.32 -7.79
N SER A 54 14.54 -7.28 -8.53
CA SER A 54 15.98 -7.47 -8.85
C SER A 54 17.00 -7.68 -7.71
N ALA A 55 18.08 -8.41 -8.04
CA ALA A 55 18.97 -9.21 -7.18
C ALA A 55 19.98 -8.48 -6.25
N GLN A 56 19.79 -7.20 -5.93
CA GLN A 56 20.63 -6.47 -4.96
C GLN A 56 19.70 -5.55 -4.17
N THR A 57 19.61 -5.52 -2.85
CA THR A 57 20.42 -5.97 -1.71
C THR A 57 19.46 -5.82 -0.51
N ASP A 58 19.52 -6.73 0.46
CA ASP A 58 18.73 -6.71 1.71
C ASP A 58 17.19 -6.69 1.55
N HIS A 59 16.65 -7.91 1.44
CA HIS A 59 15.30 -8.23 0.95
C HIS A 59 14.25 -8.27 2.07
N SER A 60 14.03 -7.13 2.74
CA SER A 60 12.83 -6.95 3.55
C SER A 60 11.80 -6.18 2.72
N ILE A 61 10.78 -6.89 2.21
CA ILE A 61 9.57 -6.25 1.64
C ILE A 61 8.93 -5.26 2.63
N TYR A 62 9.19 -5.45 3.93
CA TYR A 62 8.74 -4.59 5.03
C TYR A 62 9.34 -3.17 5.00
N SER A 63 10.35 -2.93 4.15
CA SER A 63 11.01 -1.62 4.04
C SER A 63 10.40 -0.72 2.96
N TYR A 64 9.33 -1.17 2.28
CA TYR A 64 8.74 -0.47 1.16
C TYR A 64 7.22 -0.32 1.25
N TYR A 65 6.71 0.83 0.81
CA TYR A 65 5.32 1.01 0.43
C TYR A 65 5.16 0.80 -1.08
N PHE A 66 4.15 0.05 -1.48
CA PHE A 66 3.81 -0.18 -2.87
C PHE A 66 2.49 0.50 -3.24
N VAL A 67 2.43 1.05 -4.45
CA VAL A 67 1.18 1.56 -5.05
C VAL A 67 0.80 0.63 -6.18
N ILE A 68 -0.40 0.08 -6.09
CA ILE A 68 -0.95 -0.88 -7.05
C ILE A 68 -2.14 -0.21 -7.74
N ASP A 69 -2.28 -0.41 -9.05
CA ASP A 69 -3.44 0.05 -9.80
C ASP A 69 -4.66 -0.87 -9.63
N PRO A 70 -5.87 -0.50 -10.13
CA PRO A 70 -7.04 -1.36 -10.05
C PRO A 70 -6.94 -2.69 -10.83
N LEU A 71 -5.94 -2.84 -11.72
CA LEU A 71 -5.67 -4.06 -12.50
C LEU A 71 -4.59 -4.93 -11.83
N ALA A 72 -4.22 -4.63 -10.58
CA ALA A 72 -3.22 -5.34 -9.78
C ALA A 72 -1.76 -5.18 -10.25
N HIS A 73 -1.44 -4.16 -11.06
CA HIS A 73 -0.05 -3.88 -11.42
C HIS A 73 0.64 -2.96 -10.41
N VAL A 74 1.88 -3.30 -10.04
CA VAL A 74 2.73 -2.43 -9.23
C VAL A 74 3.17 -1.21 -10.06
N MET A 75 2.69 -0.03 -9.68
CA MET A 75 3.04 1.22 -10.37
C MET A 75 4.28 1.89 -9.78
N MET A 76 4.40 1.89 -8.44
CA MET A 76 5.43 2.63 -7.72
C MET A 76 5.82 1.93 -6.42
N ARG A 77 7.07 2.13 -5.98
CA ARG A 77 7.60 1.68 -4.69
C ARG A 77 8.31 2.82 -3.96
N TYR A 78 8.21 2.86 -2.64
CA TYR A 78 8.81 3.90 -1.80
C TYR A 78 9.47 3.28 -0.58
N GLU A 79 10.76 3.55 -0.37
CA GLU A 79 11.43 3.14 0.86
C GLU A 79 10.88 3.91 2.06
N VAL A 80 10.44 3.18 3.09
CA VAL A 80 9.75 3.72 4.28
C VAL A 80 10.62 4.74 5.02
N SER A 81 11.93 4.50 5.06
CA SER A 81 12.93 5.32 5.78
C SER A 81 13.28 6.62 5.05
N LYS A 82 13.14 6.70 3.72
CA LYS A 82 13.69 7.82 2.92
C LYS A 82 12.65 8.72 2.27
N ASN A 83 11.47 8.23 1.90
CA ASN A 83 10.66 8.93 0.89
C ASN A 83 9.18 9.18 1.25
N GLN A 84 8.90 9.57 2.50
CA GLN A 84 7.52 9.80 2.97
C GLN A 84 6.85 11.02 2.31
N LYS A 85 7.59 12.12 2.10
CA LYS A 85 7.06 13.35 1.48
C LYS A 85 6.84 13.18 -0.03
N GLY A 86 7.74 12.47 -0.73
CA GLY A 86 7.60 12.19 -2.16
C GLY A 86 6.41 11.26 -2.42
N PHE A 87 6.26 10.20 -1.61
CA PHE A 87 5.10 9.30 -1.66
C PHE A 87 3.77 10.06 -1.65
N LEU A 88 3.56 10.91 -0.64
CA LEU A 88 2.29 11.63 -0.54
C LEU A 88 2.07 12.62 -1.70
N LYS A 89 3.15 13.26 -2.19
CA LYS A 89 3.08 14.18 -3.32
C LYS A 89 2.65 13.45 -4.59
N ASP A 90 3.24 12.29 -4.86
CA ASP A 90 2.98 11.54 -6.07
C ASP A 90 1.64 10.81 -6.02
N LEU A 91 1.24 10.27 -4.86
CA LEU A 91 -0.10 9.74 -4.65
C LEU A 91 -1.19 10.80 -4.90
N LYS A 92 -0.98 12.04 -4.42
CA LYS A 92 -1.92 13.16 -4.70
C LYS A 92 -2.01 13.47 -6.19
N LYS A 93 -0.88 13.48 -6.92
CA LYS A 93 -0.89 13.71 -8.37
C LYS A 93 -1.62 12.57 -9.10
N LEU A 94 -1.34 11.32 -8.73
CA LEU A 94 -1.95 10.15 -9.32
C LEU A 94 -3.47 10.16 -9.12
N LEU A 95 -3.95 10.46 -7.91
CA LEU A 95 -5.38 10.55 -7.64
C LEU A 95 -6.07 11.72 -8.35
N LYS A 96 -5.34 12.82 -8.60
CA LYS A 96 -5.85 13.96 -9.38
C LYS A 96 -5.98 13.62 -10.86
N LEU A 97 -5.06 12.85 -11.41
CA LEU A 97 -5.06 12.44 -12.82
C LEU A 97 -5.95 11.22 -13.07
N SER A 98 -6.00 10.31 -12.12
CA SER A 98 -6.81 9.10 -12.20
C SER A 98 -8.28 9.47 -12.05
N ARG A 99 -9.06 9.19 -13.10
CA ARG A 99 -10.52 9.32 -13.13
C ARG A 99 -11.23 8.04 -12.69
N ILE A 100 -10.48 6.95 -12.49
CA ILE A 100 -10.98 5.62 -12.15
C ILE A 100 -10.42 5.26 -10.77
N GLY A 101 -11.27 4.80 -9.87
CA GLY A 101 -10.89 4.38 -8.52
C GLY A 101 -12.11 4.27 -7.64
#